data_AF-A0A7V9VVU9-F1
#
_entry.id   AF-A0A7V9VVU9-F1
#
_cell.length_a   1.000
_cell.length_b   1.000
_cell.length_c   1.000
_cell.angle_alpha   90.00
_cell.angle_beta   90.00
_cell.angle_gamma   90.00
#
_symmetry.space_group_name_H-M   'P 1'
#
loop_
_entity.id
_entity.type
_entity.pdbx_description
1 polymer ?
#
loop_
_entity_poly.entity_id
_entity_poly.type
_entity_poly.pdbx_seq_one_letter_code
_entity_poly.pdbx_strand_id
1 'polypeptide(L)'
;MNVYLGGPMFVSAEVRYNLWLAGALREHGFDVYCPNESEPINDKLRNDITARKIYDADLAALEWANVYVCQVSEDSGTNWEAGFMDCLNKRVDPTRYLGVLGLATDIRLQQQPDPARGGIENQAFYVNSFIVGGLQSSLGVVYTEDELIARLQAIQQSASL
;
A
#
# COMPACT_ATOMS: atom_id res chain seq x y z
N MET A 1 2.27 -4.94 -15.25
CA MET A 1 2.51 -5.38 -13.85
C MET A 1 1.28 -5.01 -13.06
N ASN A 2 0.77 -5.95 -12.25
CA ASN A 2 -0.46 -5.76 -11.49
C ASN A 2 -0.12 -5.16 -10.13
N VAL A 3 -0.80 -4.07 -9.77
CA VAL A 3 -0.56 -3.31 -8.54
C VAL A 3 -1.85 -3.25 -7.74
N TYR A 4 -1.79 -3.67 -6.48
CA TYR A 4 -2.84 -3.37 -5.51
C TYR A 4 -2.49 -2.05 -4.82
N LEU A 5 -3.39 -1.06 -4.87
CA LEU A 5 -3.23 0.22 -4.17
C LEU A 5 -3.93 0.16 -2.81
N GLY A 6 -3.15 -0.12 -1.76
CA GLY A 6 -3.61 -0.14 -0.38
C GLY A 6 -3.47 1.22 0.30
N GLY A 7 -4.48 1.58 1.06
CA GLY A 7 -4.51 2.80 1.85
C GLY A 7 -5.87 3.02 2.50
N PRO A 8 -5.95 3.92 3.49
CA PRO A 8 -7.21 4.36 4.06
C PRO A 8 -8.19 4.81 2.98
N MET A 9 -9.47 4.54 3.14
CA MET A 9 -10.50 4.82 2.12
C MET A 9 -11.84 5.29 2.71
N PHE A 10 -11.81 5.83 3.93
CA PHE A 10 -12.96 6.08 4.78
C PHE A 10 -13.54 7.48 4.58
N VAL A 11 -12.70 8.46 4.26
CA VAL A 11 -13.13 9.86 4.10
C VAL A 11 -12.87 10.41 2.70
N SER A 12 -13.62 11.45 2.33
CA SER A 12 -13.56 12.04 0.97
C SER A 12 -12.17 12.45 0.52
N ALA A 13 -11.29 12.86 1.43
CA ALA A 13 -9.90 13.20 1.11
C ALA A 13 -9.11 11.98 0.64
N GLU A 14 -9.22 10.88 1.39
CA GLU A 14 -8.59 9.59 1.08
C GLU A 14 -9.13 9.01 -0.24
N VAL A 15 -10.46 8.97 -0.40
CA VAL A 15 -11.09 8.48 -1.64
C VAL A 15 -10.59 9.25 -2.86
N ARG A 16 -10.56 10.59 -2.79
CA ARG A 16 -10.09 11.43 -3.90
C ARG A 16 -8.62 11.17 -4.22
N TYR A 17 -7.79 11.05 -3.19
CA TYR A 17 -6.36 10.78 -3.34
C TYR A 17 -6.12 9.40 -3.97
N ASN A 18 -6.79 8.36 -3.47
CA ASN A 18 -6.67 7.00 -4.00
C ASN A 18 -7.11 6.89 -5.46
N LEU A 19 -8.24 7.51 -5.82
CA LEU A 19 -8.72 7.52 -7.21
C LEU A 19 -7.77 8.27 -8.15
N TRP A 20 -7.24 9.41 -7.72
CA TRP A 20 -6.25 10.16 -8.49
C TRP A 20 -4.96 9.35 -8.67
N LEU A 21 -4.42 8.77 -7.58
CA LEU A 21 -3.19 7.99 -7.61
C LEU A 21 -3.34 6.72 -8.47
N ALA A 22 -4.48 6.03 -8.38
CA ALA A 22 -4.78 4.90 -9.26
C ALA A 22 -4.80 5.32 -10.74
N GLY A 23 -5.39 6.48 -11.06
CA GLY A 23 -5.33 7.07 -12.40
C GLY A 23 -3.91 7.36 -12.87
N ALA A 24 -3.11 8.03 -12.04
CA ALA A 24 -1.71 8.35 -12.36
C ALA A 24 -0.87 7.08 -12.61
N LEU A 25 -1.02 6.05 -11.77
CA LEU A 25 -0.33 4.78 -11.96
C LEU A 25 -0.74 4.10 -13.29
N ARG A 26 -2.02 4.16 -13.66
CA ARG A 26 -2.50 3.61 -14.94
C ARG A 26 -1.96 4.36 -16.15
N GLU A 27 -1.81 5.69 -16.06
CA GLU A 27 -1.17 6.50 -17.11
C GLU A 27 0.28 6.07 -17.37
N HIS A 28 0.95 5.49 -16.37
CA HIS A 28 2.29 4.91 -16.49
C HIS A 28 2.32 3.43 -16.88
N GLY A 29 1.17 2.83 -17.26
CA GLY A 29 1.10 1.49 -17.82
C GLY A 29 0.98 0.35 -16.79
N PHE A 30 0.68 0.67 -15.53
CA PHE A 30 0.35 -0.34 -14.52
C PHE A 30 -1.12 -0.76 -14.62
N ASP A 31 -1.39 -2.04 -14.35
CA ASP A 31 -2.75 -2.51 -14.12
C ASP A 31 -3.03 -2.41 -12.62
N VAL A 32 -3.99 -1.56 -12.23
CA VAL A 32 -4.14 -1.13 -10.84
C VAL A 32 -5.51 -1.55 -10.31
N TYR A 33 -5.50 -2.28 -9.20
CA TYR A 33 -6.68 -2.47 -8.36
C TYR A 33 -6.73 -1.38 -7.30
N CYS A 34 -7.86 -0.65 -7.25
CA CYS A 34 -8.14 0.35 -6.24
C CYS A 34 -9.43 -0.05 -5.49
N PRO A 35 -9.39 -0.31 -4.17
CA PRO A 35 -10.57 -0.71 -3.40
C PRO A 35 -11.76 0.26 -3.55
N ASN A 36 -11.49 1.56 -3.76
CA ASN A 36 -12.51 2.59 -3.98
C ASN A 36 -13.39 2.37 -5.21
N GLU A 37 -12.97 1.55 -6.17
CA GLU A 37 -13.70 1.28 -7.42
C GLU A 37 -14.44 -0.07 -7.40
N SER A 38 -14.40 -0.79 -6.27
CA SER A 38 -14.97 -2.14 -6.15
C SER A 38 -16.49 -2.14 -5.90
N GLU A 39 -17.23 -1.70 -6.91
CA GLU A 39 -18.68 -1.44 -6.87
C GLU A 39 -19.58 -2.63 -6.47
N PRO A 40 -19.28 -3.92 -6.71
CA PRO A 40 -20.15 -5.00 -6.22
C PRO A 40 -20.13 -5.19 -4.69
N ILE A 41 -19.12 -4.66 -3.99
CA ILE A 41 -18.90 -4.92 -2.55
C ILE A 41 -18.86 -3.61 -1.74
N ASN A 42 -18.48 -2.50 -2.37
CA ASN A 42 -18.49 -1.18 -1.74
C ASN A 42 -19.79 -0.39 -1.90
N ASP A 43 -20.80 -0.93 -2.57
CA ASP A 43 -22.14 -0.35 -2.58
C ASP A 43 -22.76 -0.33 -1.18
N LYS A 44 -22.79 0.87 -0.57
CA LYS A 44 -23.31 1.09 0.79
C LYS A 44 -24.85 1.05 0.87
N LEU A 45 -25.55 0.93 -0.26
CA LEU A 45 -27.00 0.71 -0.30
C LEU A 45 -27.35 -0.78 -0.16
N ARG A 46 -26.37 -1.68 -0.32
CA ARG A 46 -26.56 -3.12 -0.12
C ARG A 46 -26.40 -3.50 1.34
N ASN A 47 -27.29 -4.37 1.80
CA ASN A 47 -27.29 -4.92 3.16
C ASN A 47 -26.88 -6.41 3.20
N ASP A 48 -26.61 -7.03 2.05
CA ASP A 48 -26.18 -8.42 1.95
C ASP A 48 -24.65 -8.58 1.93
N ILE A 49 -23.91 -7.47 1.95
CA ILE A 49 -22.45 -7.45 2.02
C ILE A 49 -22.02 -7.75 3.45
N THR A 50 -21.26 -8.83 3.63
CA THR A 50 -20.72 -9.25 4.92
C THR A 50 -19.22 -8.99 4.99
N ALA A 51 -18.66 -8.90 6.19
CA ALA A 51 -17.21 -8.78 6.39
C ALA A 51 -16.42 -9.91 5.70
N ARG A 52 -16.99 -11.13 5.65
CA ARG A 52 -16.37 -12.26 4.95
C ARG A 52 -16.31 -12.05 3.43
N LYS A 53 -17.37 -11.51 2.83
CA LYS A 53 -17.39 -11.19 1.38
C LYS A 53 -16.35 -10.14 1.02
N ILE A 54 -16.18 -9.12 1.89
CA ILE A 54 -15.15 -8.09 1.74
C ILE A 54 -13.76 -8.74 1.79
N TYR A 55 -13.49 -9.49 2.87
CA TYR A 55 -12.23 -10.22 3.04
C TYR A 55 -11.88 -11.11 1.85
N ASP A 56 -12.82 -11.89 1.34
CA ASP A 56 -12.59 -12.79 0.20
C ASP A 56 -12.26 -12.03 -1.09
N ALA A 57 -12.85 -10.86 -1.29
CA ALA A 57 -12.57 -10.04 -2.46
C ALA A 57 -11.22 -9.33 -2.37
N ASP A 58 -10.86 -8.79 -1.20
CA ASP A 58 -9.54 -8.19 -0.98
C ASP A 58 -8.44 -9.23 -1.10
N LEU A 59 -8.66 -10.44 -0.59
CA LEU A 59 -7.76 -11.58 -0.82
C LEU A 59 -7.57 -11.88 -2.30
N ALA A 60 -8.66 -12.00 -3.07
CA ALA A 60 -8.56 -12.29 -4.50
C ALA A 60 -7.79 -11.21 -5.26
N ALA A 61 -7.98 -9.94 -4.90
CA ALA A 61 -7.24 -8.83 -5.48
C ALA A 61 -5.75 -8.83 -5.10
N LEU A 62 -5.41 -9.16 -3.85
CA LEU A 62 -4.02 -9.34 -3.41
C LEU A 62 -3.34 -10.50 -4.13
N GLU A 63 -4.04 -11.63 -4.32
CA GLU A 63 -3.53 -12.78 -5.05
C GLU A 63 -3.36 -12.52 -6.55
N TRP A 64 -4.12 -11.58 -7.10
CA TRP A 64 -3.99 -11.11 -8.48
C TRP A 64 -2.80 -10.16 -8.69
N ALA A 65 -2.42 -9.40 -7.66
CA ALA A 65 -1.36 -8.40 -7.74
C ALA A 65 0.05 -9.01 -7.74
N ASN A 66 0.98 -8.33 -8.41
CA ASN A 66 2.42 -8.61 -8.28
C ASN A 66 3.04 -7.80 -7.14
N VAL A 67 2.61 -6.56 -6.97
CA VAL A 67 3.11 -5.63 -5.95
C VAL A 67 1.92 -5.06 -5.18
N TYR A 68 2.07 -4.95 -3.87
CA TYR A 68 1.19 -4.16 -3.01
C TYR A 68 1.83 -2.81 -2.71
N VAL A 69 1.16 -1.72 -3.05
CA VAL A 69 1.54 -0.38 -2.64
C VAL A 69 0.85 -0.08 -1.32
N CYS A 70 1.63 0.13 -0.27
CA CYS A 70 1.15 0.41 1.07
C CYS A 70 1.24 1.90 1.36
N GLN A 71 0.12 2.63 1.38
CA GLN A 71 0.12 3.98 1.97
C GLN A 71 0.39 3.86 3.47
N VAL A 72 1.56 4.32 3.91
CA VAL A 72 2.04 4.12 5.28
C VAL A 72 1.14 4.91 6.25
N SER A 73 0.36 4.18 7.03
CA SER A 73 -0.63 4.73 7.96
C SER A 73 -0.95 3.75 9.10
N GLU A 74 -1.72 4.19 10.08
CA GLU A 74 -2.22 3.34 11.17
C GLU A 74 -3.50 2.55 10.80
N ASP A 75 -3.91 2.57 9.52
CA ASP A 75 -5.05 1.77 9.09
C ASP A 75 -4.77 0.28 9.22
N SER A 76 -5.57 -0.38 10.06
CA SER A 76 -5.45 -1.82 10.30
C SER A 76 -5.70 -2.67 9.05
N GLY A 77 -6.56 -2.24 8.13
CA GLY A 77 -6.84 -2.96 6.88
C GLY A 77 -5.60 -2.97 5.99
N THR A 78 -5.10 -1.77 5.66
CA THR A 78 -3.87 -1.55 4.89
C THR A 78 -2.68 -2.33 5.47
N ASN A 79 -2.53 -2.36 6.80
CA ASN A 79 -1.45 -3.09 7.46
C ASN A 79 -1.63 -4.63 7.43
N TRP A 80 -2.86 -5.12 7.51
CA TRP A 80 -3.16 -6.54 7.36
C TRP A 80 -2.84 -7.04 5.96
N GLU A 81 -3.22 -6.26 4.95
CA GLU A 81 -2.96 -6.54 3.52
C GLU A 81 -1.45 -6.56 3.23
N ALA A 82 -0.68 -5.62 3.81
CA ALA A 82 0.78 -5.62 3.72
C ALA A 82 1.39 -6.92 4.26
N GLY A 83 0.94 -7.37 5.43
CA GLY A 83 1.40 -8.62 6.03
C GLY A 83 1.04 -9.85 5.20
N PHE A 84 -0.13 -9.84 4.57
CA PHE A 84 -0.54 -10.91 3.65
C PHE A 84 0.34 -10.97 2.40
N MET A 85 0.59 -9.83 1.75
CA MET A 85 1.48 -9.76 0.58
C MET A 85 2.93 -10.15 0.94
N ASP A 86 3.43 -9.78 2.13
CA ASP A 86 4.73 -10.25 2.62
C ASP A 86 4.80 -11.78 2.73
N CYS A 87 3.72 -12.41 3.22
CA CYS A 87 3.60 -13.86 3.28
C CYS A 87 3.58 -14.49 1.87
N LEU A 88 2.79 -13.92 0.95
CA LEU A 88 2.73 -14.38 -0.44
C LEU A 88 4.12 -14.35 -1.09
N ASN A 89 4.87 -13.25 -0.93
CA ASN A 89 6.23 -13.12 -1.43
C ASN A 89 7.19 -14.13 -0.78
N LYS A 90 7.27 -14.18 0.55
CA LYS A 90 8.32 -14.95 1.24
C LYS A 90 8.05 -16.43 1.37
N ARG A 91 6.78 -16.84 1.38
CA ARG A 91 6.36 -18.19 1.77
C ARG A 91 5.58 -18.95 0.69
N VAL A 92 5.06 -18.25 -0.32
CA VAL A 92 4.24 -18.87 -1.37
C VAL A 92 4.99 -18.88 -2.70
N ASP A 93 5.22 -17.72 -3.31
CA ASP A 93 5.89 -17.63 -4.61
C ASP A 93 6.55 -16.25 -4.81
N PRO A 94 7.87 -16.11 -4.51
CA PRO A 94 8.59 -14.84 -4.66
C PRO A 94 8.80 -14.42 -6.12
N THR A 95 8.55 -15.30 -7.10
CA THR A 95 8.68 -14.97 -8.53
C THR A 95 7.41 -14.31 -9.07
N ARG A 96 6.27 -14.55 -8.43
CA ARG A 96 4.97 -13.96 -8.77
C ARG A 96 4.65 -12.73 -7.92
N TYR A 97 4.85 -12.86 -6.61
CA TYR A 97 4.56 -11.84 -5.62
C TYR A 97 5.86 -11.13 -5.27
N LEU A 98 6.06 -9.93 -5.78
CA LEU A 98 7.32 -9.21 -5.70
C LEU A 98 7.49 -8.48 -4.34
N GLY A 99 6.40 -8.27 -3.62
CA GLY A 99 6.40 -7.76 -2.25
C GLY A 99 5.63 -6.46 -2.08
N VAL A 100 6.01 -5.70 -1.04
CA VAL A 100 5.34 -4.50 -0.59
C VAL A 100 6.23 -3.29 -0.75
N LEU A 101 5.71 -2.24 -1.39
CA LEU A 101 6.35 -0.93 -1.50
C LEU A 101 5.57 0.10 -0.68
N GLY A 102 6.19 0.67 0.34
CA GLY A 102 5.57 1.72 1.16
C GLY A 102 5.60 3.09 0.48
N LEU A 103 4.51 3.83 0.55
CA LEU A 103 4.41 5.25 0.20
C LEU A 103 4.13 6.06 1.47
N ALA A 104 5.12 6.84 1.92
CA ALA A 104 5.08 7.62 3.16
C ALA A 104 5.04 9.13 2.87
N THR A 105 3.85 9.67 2.62
CA THR A 105 3.65 11.09 2.26
C THR A 105 3.50 12.02 3.46
N ASP A 106 3.44 11.49 4.69
CA ASP A 106 3.54 12.33 5.89
C ASP A 106 4.94 12.93 5.97
N ILE A 107 5.04 14.23 5.67
CA ILE A 107 6.30 14.97 5.63
C ILE A 107 7.09 14.89 6.94
N ARG A 108 6.43 14.61 8.07
CA ARG A 108 7.09 14.49 9.38
C ARG A 108 7.90 13.21 9.50
N LEU A 109 7.66 12.20 8.66
CA LEU A 109 8.49 10.98 8.58
C LEU A 109 9.86 11.23 7.97
N GLN A 110 10.07 12.38 7.33
CA GLN A 110 11.38 12.82 6.83
C GLN A 110 12.18 13.59 7.88
N GLN A 111 11.56 13.97 9.00
CA GLN A 111 12.21 14.69 10.08
C GLN A 111 13.26 13.80 10.76
N GLN A 112 14.51 14.28 10.78
CA GLN A 112 15.56 13.61 11.54
C GLN A 112 15.29 13.77 13.05
N PRO A 113 15.27 12.68 13.84
CA PRO A 113 15.08 12.76 15.28
C PRO A 113 16.29 13.45 15.92
N ASP A 114 16.03 14.36 16.87
CA ASP A 114 17.08 14.99 17.68
C ASP A 114 17.42 14.04 18.85
N PRO A 115 18.64 13.46 18.92
CA PRO A 115 19.00 12.53 19.98
C PRO A 115 19.08 13.18 21.37
N ALA A 116 19.11 14.52 21.46
CA ALA A 116 19.07 15.24 22.72
C ALA A 116 17.64 15.49 23.24
N ARG A 117 16.60 15.19 22.44
CA ARG A 117 15.19 15.40 22.78
C ARG A 117 14.43 14.07 22.88
N GLY A 118 13.42 14.04 23.74
CA GLY A 118 12.55 12.88 23.92
C GLY A 118 11.07 13.27 24.05
N GLY A 119 10.20 12.27 23.97
CA GLY A 119 8.76 12.46 24.08
C GLY A 119 8.21 13.41 23.02
N ILE A 120 7.30 14.29 23.41
CA ILE A 120 6.61 15.22 22.49
C ILE A 120 7.55 16.25 21.84
N GLU A 121 8.71 16.53 22.45
CA GLU A 121 9.69 17.49 21.94
C GLU A 121 10.60 16.91 20.85
N ASN A 122 10.56 15.59 20.66
CA ASN A 122 11.17 14.93 19.50
C ASN A 122 10.10 14.74 18.43
N GLN A 123 9.96 15.74 17.56
CA GLN A 123 8.87 15.84 16.58
C GLN A 123 9.00 14.88 15.38
N ALA A 124 9.97 13.95 15.39
CA ALA A 124 10.00 12.87 14.42
C ALA A 124 8.75 12.00 14.60
N PHE A 125 7.97 11.86 13.53
CA PHE A 125 6.72 11.10 13.59
C PHE A 125 6.99 9.61 13.73
N TYR A 126 6.05 8.89 14.34
CA TYR A 126 6.17 7.46 14.61
C TYR A 126 5.22 6.65 13.74
N VAL A 127 5.71 5.51 13.25
CA VAL A 127 4.93 4.42 12.65
C VAL A 127 5.35 3.15 13.34
N ASN A 128 4.40 2.23 13.53
CA ASN A 128 4.66 0.93 14.13
C ASN A 128 5.91 0.24 13.53
N SER A 129 6.89 -0.08 14.38
CA SER A 129 8.19 -0.61 13.94
C SER A 129 8.13 -1.99 13.29
N PHE A 130 7.11 -2.80 13.57
CA PHE A 130 6.90 -4.08 12.89
C PHE A 130 6.52 -3.86 11.43
N ILE A 131 5.66 -2.88 11.15
CA ILE A 131 5.29 -2.48 9.79
C ILE A 131 6.51 -1.93 9.06
N VAL A 132 7.22 -0.97 9.66
CA VAL A 132 8.44 -0.38 9.06
C VAL A 132 9.48 -1.44 8.73
N GLY A 133 9.77 -2.35 9.67
CA GLY A 133 10.71 -3.45 9.44
C GLY A 133 10.26 -4.40 8.33
N GLY A 134 8.96 -4.69 8.24
CA GLY A 134 8.36 -5.46 7.15
C GLY A 134 8.60 -4.81 5.79
N LEU A 135 8.26 -3.52 5.65
CA LEU A 135 8.46 -2.73 4.43
C LEU A 135 9.94 -2.69 4.02
N GLN A 136 10.85 -2.43 4.97
CA GLN A 136 12.30 -2.41 4.75
C GLN A 136 12.86 -3.77 4.30
N SER A 137 12.28 -4.87 4.80
CA SER A 137 12.66 -6.23 4.39
C SER A 137 12.08 -6.64 3.03
N SER A 138 11.20 -5.81 2.46
CA SER A 138 10.52 -6.04 1.18
C SER A 138 11.05 -5.07 0.11
N LEU A 139 10.19 -4.29 -0.57
CA LEU A 139 10.62 -3.38 -1.65
C LEU A 139 11.07 -2.00 -1.15
N GLY A 140 10.92 -1.73 0.15
CA GLY A 140 11.31 -0.50 0.82
C GLY A 140 10.17 0.51 0.97
N VAL A 141 10.55 1.76 1.22
CA VAL A 141 9.63 2.90 1.39
C VAL A 141 10.13 4.08 0.54
N VAL A 142 9.20 4.75 -0.13
CA VAL A 142 9.40 6.02 -0.85
C VAL A 142 8.53 7.11 -0.23
N TYR A 143 8.86 8.38 -0.50
CA TYR A 143 8.25 9.52 0.19
C TYR A 143 7.40 10.41 -0.72
N THR A 144 7.42 10.17 -2.02
CA THR A 144 6.63 10.90 -3.01
C THR A 144 6.01 9.96 -4.05
N GLU A 145 4.97 10.44 -4.72
CA GLU A 145 4.30 9.72 -5.80
C GLU A 145 5.21 9.55 -7.03
N ASP A 146 6.06 10.53 -7.32
CA ASP A 146 7.05 10.45 -8.39
C ASP A 146 8.09 9.35 -8.11
N GLU A 147 8.56 9.25 -6.86
CA GLU A 147 9.45 8.17 -6.43
C GLU A 147 8.77 6.81 -6.49
N LEU A 148 7.48 6.73 -6.12
CA LEU A 148 6.68 5.52 -6.23
C LEU A 148 6.61 5.03 -7.68
N ILE A 149 6.25 5.91 -8.60
CA ILE A 149 6.15 5.59 -10.04
C ILE A 149 7.51 5.11 -10.57
N ALA A 150 8.58 5.88 -10.30
CA ALA A 150 9.93 5.52 -10.73
C ALA A 150 10.37 4.16 -10.18
N ARG A 151 10.05 3.87 -8.90
CA ARG A 151 10.39 2.60 -8.25
C ARG A 151 9.62 1.43 -8.84
N LEU A 152 8.31 1.58 -9.10
CA LEU A 152 7.50 0.56 -9.75
C LEU A 152 7.98 0.26 -11.18
N GLN A 153 8.37 1.27 -11.94
CA GLN A 153 8.93 1.10 -13.29
C GLN A 153 10.24 0.29 -13.25
N ALA A 154 11.13 0.61 -12.31
CA ALA A 154 12.39 -0.13 -12.13
C ALA A 154 12.15 -1.60 -11.75
N ILE A 155 11.16 -1.87 -10.89
CA ILE A 155 10.74 -3.23 -10.52
C ILE A 155 10.21 -3.98 -11.76
N GLN A 156 9.31 -3.36 -12.53
CA GLN A 156 8.72 -3.97 -13.72
C GLN A 156 9.78 -4.34 -14.77
N GLN A 157 10.78 -3.47 -14.98
CA GLN A 157 11.88 -3.72 -15.90
C GLN A 157 12.74 -4.90 -15.45
N SER A 158 13.00 -5.00 -14.14
CA SER A 158 13.82 -6.06 -13.55
C SER A 158 13.10 -7.42 -13.54
N ALA A 159 11.77 -7.43 -13.46
CA ALA A 159 10.95 -8.65 -13.50
C ALA A 159 10.66 -9.17 -14.92
N SER A 160 10.93 -8.37 -15.96
CA SER A 160 10.72 -8.74 -17.37
C SER A 160 11.97 -9.35 -18.04
N LEU A 161 13.08 -9.46 -17.29
CA LEU A 161 14.34 -10.09 -17.69
C LEU A 161 14.45 -11.50 -17.08
#